data_AF-A0A3N2RIL9-F1
#
_entry.id   AF-A0A3N2RIL9-F1
#
_cell.length_a   1.000
_cell.length_b   1.000
_cell.length_c   1.000
_cell.angle_alpha   90.00
_cell.angle_beta   90.00
_cell.angle_gamma   90.00
#
_symmetry.space_group_name_H-M   'P 1'
#
loop_
_entity.id
_entity.type
_entity.pdbx_description
1 polymer ?
#
loop_
_entity_poly.entity_id
_entity_poly.type
_entity_poly.pdbx_seq_one_letter_code
_entity_poly.pdbx_strand_id
1 'polypeptide(L)'
;MVGQARLVAVGTGLQGVNTLRGDPLISDGTLYDTLLQLNGFTSNKVSERYQRNNALKNYEQALLDRRGHLMDSLAMAYRTGDDTAAVLAKIRAFNQANPWIAITSTSIIRSRGARARYSAKAEGGVVLNPRLAAQVREAVGDE
;
A
#
# COMPACT_ATOMS: atom_id res chain seq x y z
N MET A 1 12.23 58.22 -2.42
CA MET A 1 13.39 57.42 -2.90
C MET A 1 13.42 56.12 -2.11
N VAL A 2 13.44 54.97 -2.81
CA VAL A 2 14.06 53.67 -2.46
C VAL A 2 13.71 53.13 -1.06
N GLY A 3 12.85 52.11 -0.88
CA GLY A 3 12.96 50.75 -1.43
C GLY A 3 13.87 49.91 -0.52
N GLN A 4 13.41 48.76 -0.02
CA GLN A 4 14.17 47.50 0.15
C GLN A 4 13.27 46.46 0.83
N ALA A 5 13.16 45.31 0.17
CA ALA A 5 12.32 44.17 0.52
C ALA A 5 13.06 43.16 1.42
N ARG A 6 12.27 42.32 2.07
CA ARG A 6 12.66 41.19 2.95
C ARG A 6 13.59 40.18 2.26
N LEU A 7 14.50 39.57 3.03
CA LEU A 7 14.95 38.19 2.78
C LEU A 7 15.27 37.49 4.11
N VAL A 8 14.42 36.55 4.52
CA VAL A 8 14.72 35.56 5.57
C VAL A 8 15.38 34.39 4.85
N ALA A 9 16.67 34.17 5.11
CA ALA A 9 17.38 33.00 4.64
C ALA A 9 17.02 31.79 5.52
N VAL A 10 16.28 30.83 4.96
CA VAL A 10 16.11 29.50 5.55
C VAL A 10 17.39 28.72 5.27
N GLY A 11 18.24 28.57 6.29
CA GLY A 11 19.38 27.66 6.25
C GLY A 11 18.91 26.21 6.29
N THR A 12 19.16 25.46 5.23
CA THR A 12 18.84 24.03 5.11
C THR A 12 19.72 23.21 6.04
N GLY A 13 19.12 22.72 7.13
CA GLY A 13 19.72 21.70 8.00
C GLY A 13 19.80 20.35 7.28
N LEU A 14 20.98 19.77 7.31
CA LEU A 14 21.34 18.44 6.85
C LEU A 14 20.43 17.36 7.46
N GLN A 15 19.46 16.85 6.72
CA GLN A 15 18.92 15.51 6.96
C GLN A 15 19.56 14.58 5.93
N GLY A 16 20.41 13.68 6.42
CA GLY A 16 21.03 12.62 5.64
C GLY A 16 19.99 11.89 4.80
N VAL A 17 20.33 11.65 3.54
CA VAL A 17 19.45 10.96 2.59
C VAL A 17 19.41 9.49 2.99
N ASN A 18 18.52 9.17 3.93
CA ASN A 18 18.16 7.81 4.25
C ASN A 18 17.48 7.20 3.03
N THR A 19 17.69 5.90 2.79
CA THR A 19 16.74 5.14 1.96
C THR A 19 15.34 5.32 2.54
N LEU A 20 14.27 5.15 1.75
CA LEU A 20 12.87 5.31 2.20
C LEU A 20 12.48 4.47 3.44
N ARG A 21 13.38 3.61 3.95
CA ARG A 21 13.21 2.77 5.13
C ARG A 21 14.29 3.00 6.23
N GLY A 22 15.21 3.95 6.07
CA GLY A 22 16.15 4.32 7.15
C GLY A 22 17.47 3.53 7.20
N ASP A 23 17.77 2.69 6.21
CA ASP A 23 19.02 1.91 6.23
C ASP A 23 20.19 2.76 5.70
N PRO A 24 21.30 2.91 6.46
CA PRO A 24 22.45 3.72 6.05
C PRO A 24 23.25 3.02 4.93
N LEU A 25 23.41 3.70 3.79
CA LEU A 25 24.47 3.36 2.84
C LEU A 25 25.80 3.91 3.38
N ILE A 26 26.56 3.02 4.03
CA ILE A 26 28.01 2.94 4.25
C ILE A 26 28.78 4.28 4.29
N SER A 27 29.47 4.47 5.42
CA SER A 27 30.41 5.54 5.70
C SER A 27 31.61 5.54 4.74
N ASP A 28 32.00 6.73 4.28
CA ASP A 28 33.27 7.35 4.64
C ASP A 28 33.47 8.58 3.74
N GLY A 29 33.96 9.66 4.36
CA GLY A 29 33.90 11.04 3.88
C GLY A 29 34.66 11.39 2.60
N THR A 30 35.04 10.43 1.76
CA THR A 30 35.68 10.66 0.46
C THR A 30 34.68 10.78 -0.70
N LEU A 31 33.49 10.20 -0.56
CA LEU A 31 32.42 10.32 -1.55
C LEU A 31 31.79 11.72 -1.57
N TYR A 32 31.69 12.40 -0.43
CA TYR A 32 30.99 13.69 -0.36
C TYR A 32 31.68 14.79 -1.19
N ASP A 33 33.01 14.86 -1.14
CA ASP A 33 33.80 15.79 -1.97
C ASP A 33 33.81 15.41 -3.45
N THR A 34 33.69 14.11 -3.77
CA THR A 34 33.60 13.62 -5.16
C THR A 34 32.19 13.82 -5.76
N LEU A 35 31.15 13.77 -4.93
CA LEU A 35 29.75 13.95 -5.33
C LEU A 35 29.42 15.40 -5.71
N LEU A 36 30.11 16.38 -5.09
CA LEU A 36 29.94 17.80 -5.42
C LEU A 36 30.39 18.15 -6.84
N GLN A 37 31.41 17.47 -7.39
CA GLN A 37 31.86 17.66 -8.78
C GLN A 37 31.03 16.88 -9.82
N LEU A 38 30.29 15.85 -9.42
CA LEU A 38 29.44 15.02 -10.30
C LEU A 38 27.95 15.35 -10.21
N ASN A 39 27.58 16.49 -9.63
CA ASN A 39 26.22 16.89 -9.24
C ASN A 39 25.12 16.63 -10.30
N GLY A 40 25.43 16.74 -11.60
CA GLY A 40 24.49 16.43 -12.68
C GLY A 40 24.29 14.93 -12.97
N PHE A 41 25.34 14.11 -12.79
CA PHE A 41 25.33 12.67 -13.05
C PHE A 41 24.79 11.86 -11.86
N THR A 42 24.98 12.35 -10.64
CA THR A 42 24.51 11.70 -9.40
C THR A 42 23.02 11.93 -9.19
N SER A 43 22.52 13.14 -9.43
CA SER A 43 21.08 13.45 -9.37
C SER A 43 20.28 12.64 -10.40
N ASN A 44 20.81 12.49 -11.63
CA ASN A 44 20.17 11.65 -12.64
C ASN A 44 20.12 10.16 -12.20
N LYS A 45 21.23 9.60 -11.72
CA LYS A 45 21.27 8.20 -11.23
C LYS A 45 20.38 7.97 -10.00
N VAL A 46 20.27 8.93 -9.10
CA VAL A 46 19.38 8.85 -7.93
C VAL A 46 17.92 8.91 -8.38
N SER A 47 17.57 9.85 -9.26
CA SER A 47 16.23 9.93 -9.87
C SER A 47 15.85 8.64 -10.61
N GLU A 48 16.75 8.11 -11.45
CA GLU A 48 16.56 6.83 -12.15
C GLU A 48 16.36 5.65 -11.18
N ARG A 49 17.07 5.63 -10.05
CA ARG A 49 16.89 4.62 -8.99
C ARG A 49 15.53 4.76 -8.31
N TYR A 50 15.10 5.97 -7.95
CA TYR A 50 13.77 6.21 -7.37
C TYR A 50 12.66 5.85 -8.34
N GLN A 51 12.77 6.24 -9.61
CA GLN A 51 11.79 5.90 -10.64
C GLN A 51 11.66 4.38 -10.82
N ARG A 52 12.79 3.66 -10.88
CA ARG A 52 12.78 2.19 -10.93
C ARG A 52 12.17 1.58 -9.68
N ASN A 53 12.52 2.05 -8.49
CA ASN A 53 11.97 1.54 -7.24
C ASN A 53 10.45 1.75 -7.16
N ASN A 54 9.96 2.92 -7.57
CA ASN A 54 8.53 3.21 -7.63
C ASN A 54 7.83 2.32 -8.66
N ALA A 55 8.40 2.13 -9.84
CA ALA A 55 7.84 1.25 -10.87
C ALA A 55 7.73 -0.21 -10.36
N LEU A 56 8.78 -0.71 -9.69
CA LEU A 56 8.76 -2.04 -9.08
C LEU A 56 7.65 -2.18 -8.04
N LYS A 57 7.49 -1.19 -7.15
CA LYS A 57 6.43 -1.21 -6.13
C LYS A 57 5.03 -1.04 -6.69
N ASN A 58 4.86 -0.19 -7.69
CA ASN A 58 3.57 -0.03 -8.35
C ASN A 58 3.14 -1.34 -9.05
N TYR A 59 4.07 -2.04 -9.69
CA TYR A 59 3.78 -3.32 -10.31
C TYR A 59 3.43 -4.41 -9.30
N GLU A 60 4.21 -4.51 -8.20
CA GLU A 60 3.88 -5.42 -7.08
C GLU A 60 2.48 -5.13 -6.54
N GLN A 61 2.17 -3.87 -6.25
CA GLN A 61 0.87 -3.45 -5.74
C GLN A 61 -0.26 -3.82 -6.71
N ALA A 62 -0.08 -3.56 -8.01
CA ALA A 62 -1.07 -3.93 -9.02
C ALA A 62 -1.36 -5.44 -9.06
N LEU A 63 -0.35 -6.30 -8.84
CA LEU A 63 -0.55 -7.75 -8.73
C LEU A 63 -1.32 -8.13 -7.46
N LEU A 64 -1.00 -7.51 -6.32
CA LEU A 64 -1.67 -7.74 -5.05
C LEU A 64 -3.14 -7.26 -5.09
N ASP A 65 -3.39 -6.10 -5.69
CA ASP A 65 -4.73 -5.55 -5.89
C ASP A 65 -5.57 -6.46 -6.80
N ARG A 66 -5.00 -6.89 -7.93
CA ARG A 66 -5.66 -7.85 -8.83
C ARG A 66 -5.99 -9.15 -8.11
N ARG A 67 -5.08 -9.65 -7.27
CA ARG A 67 -5.32 -10.83 -6.43
C ARG A 67 -6.49 -10.61 -5.45
N GLY A 68 -6.55 -9.44 -4.82
CA GLY A 68 -7.64 -9.03 -3.94
C GLY A 68 -8.98 -8.98 -4.68
N HIS A 69 -9.03 -8.28 -5.81
CA HIS A 69 -10.25 -8.15 -6.62
C HIS A 69 -10.83 -9.49 -7.09
N LEU A 70 -9.98 -10.47 -7.43
CA LEU A 70 -10.43 -11.82 -7.78
C LEU A 70 -11.10 -12.53 -6.59
N MET A 71 -10.52 -12.39 -5.40
CA MET A 71 -11.10 -12.93 -4.16
C MET A 71 -12.43 -12.26 -3.81
N ASP A 72 -12.51 -10.94 -3.98
CA ASP A 72 -13.73 -10.17 -3.72
C ASP A 72 -14.83 -10.50 -4.73
N SER A 73 -14.49 -10.62 -6.01
CA SER A 73 -15.42 -11.04 -7.06
C SER A 73 -15.98 -12.43 -6.78
N LEU A 74 -15.13 -13.36 -6.35
CA LEU A 74 -15.56 -14.72 -6.01
C LEU A 74 -16.45 -14.73 -4.76
N ALA A 75 -16.08 -13.95 -3.74
CA ALA A 75 -16.91 -13.81 -2.54
C ALA A 75 -18.27 -13.17 -2.84
N MET A 76 -18.31 -12.19 -3.76
CA MET A 76 -19.53 -11.56 -4.23
C MET A 76 -20.43 -12.59 -4.91
N ALA A 77 -19.91 -13.34 -5.88
CA ALA A 77 -20.67 -14.36 -6.60
C ALA A 77 -21.28 -15.41 -5.64
N TYR A 78 -20.52 -15.86 -4.63
CA TYR A 78 -21.07 -16.75 -3.60
C TYR A 78 -22.19 -16.11 -2.77
N ARG A 79 -22.14 -14.80 -2.55
CA ARG A 79 -23.13 -14.07 -1.73
C ARG A 79 -24.42 -13.81 -2.51
N THR A 80 -24.32 -13.49 -3.79
CA THR A 80 -25.45 -13.19 -4.67
C THR A 80 -26.06 -14.45 -5.30
N GLY A 81 -25.36 -15.59 -5.23
CA GLY A 81 -25.78 -16.82 -5.92
C GLY A 81 -25.46 -16.82 -7.42
N ASP A 82 -24.62 -15.87 -7.87
CA ASP A 82 -24.19 -15.79 -9.27
C ASP A 82 -23.24 -16.95 -9.64
N ASP A 83 -23.14 -17.21 -10.95
CA ASP A 83 -22.18 -18.18 -11.47
C ASP A 83 -20.73 -17.80 -11.14
N THR A 84 -20.01 -18.74 -10.53
CA THR A 84 -18.61 -18.59 -10.13
C THR A 84 -17.62 -19.02 -11.22
N ALA A 85 -18.06 -19.72 -12.26
CA ALA A 85 -17.20 -20.35 -13.26
C ALA A 85 -16.28 -19.33 -13.95
N ALA A 86 -16.82 -18.17 -14.33
CA ALA A 86 -16.07 -17.09 -14.96
C ALA A 86 -14.96 -16.52 -14.05
N VAL A 87 -15.26 -16.32 -12.76
CA VAL A 87 -14.27 -15.82 -11.79
C VAL A 87 -13.22 -16.87 -11.48
N LEU A 88 -13.62 -18.14 -11.34
CA LEU A 88 -12.69 -19.25 -11.13
C LEU A 88 -11.76 -19.46 -12.33
N ALA A 89 -12.22 -19.23 -13.56
CA ALA A 89 -11.36 -19.24 -14.74
C ALA A 89 -10.30 -18.13 -14.69
N LYS A 90 -10.69 -16.91 -14.30
CA LYS A 90 -9.74 -15.80 -14.10
C LYS A 90 -8.74 -16.09 -12.98
N ILE A 91 -9.16 -16.74 -11.90
CA ILE A 91 -8.28 -17.18 -10.82
C ILE A 91 -7.26 -18.22 -11.32
N ARG A 92 -7.69 -19.21 -12.11
CA ARG A 92 -6.76 -20.19 -12.72
C ARG A 92 -5.72 -19.51 -13.60
N ALA A 93 -6.14 -18.59 -14.47
CA ALA A 93 -5.22 -17.82 -15.32
C ALA A 93 -4.25 -16.96 -14.48
N PHE A 94 -4.74 -16.31 -13.43
CA PHE A 94 -3.89 -15.55 -12.50
C PHE A 94 -2.84 -16.44 -11.82
N ASN A 95 -3.24 -17.60 -11.32
CA ASN A 95 -2.34 -18.56 -10.66
C ASN A 95 -1.28 -19.11 -11.61
N GLN A 96 -1.66 -19.40 -12.85
CA GLN A 96 -0.72 -19.85 -13.88
C GLN A 96 0.34 -18.78 -14.19
N ALA A 97 -0.08 -17.51 -14.29
CA ALA A 97 0.83 -16.40 -14.54
C ALA A 97 1.64 -15.98 -13.30
N ASN A 98 1.14 -16.24 -12.08
CA ASN A 98 1.75 -15.80 -10.82
C ASN A 98 1.78 -16.91 -9.75
N PRO A 99 2.55 -18.00 -9.95
CA PRO A 99 2.56 -19.14 -9.03
C PRO A 99 2.96 -18.80 -7.58
N TRP A 100 3.85 -17.83 -7.40
CA TRP A 100 4.37 -17.39 -6.08
C TRP A 100 3.33 -16.68 -5.20
N ILE A 101 2.26 -16.12 -5.78
CA ILE A 101 1.17 -15.44 -5.06
C ILE A 101 -0.18 -16.07 -5.35
N ALA A 102 -0.19 -17.36 -5.67
CA ALA A 102 -1.40 -18.08 -6.05
C ALA A 102 -2.54 -17.92 -5.04
N ILE A 103 -3.75 -17.85 -5.59
CA ILE A 103 -5.01 -17.96 -4.88
C ILE A 103 -5.33 -19.46 -4.74
N THR A 104 -5.03 -20.02 -3.57
CA THR A 104 -5.29 -21.42 -3.23
C THR A 104 -6.69 -21.62 -2.65
N SER A 105 -7.20 -22.86 -2.69
CA SER A 105 -8.45 -23.24 -2.01
C SER A 105 -8.42 -22.85 -0.52
N THR A 106 -7.31 -23.09 0.18
CA THR A 106 -7.11 -22.68 1.57
C THR A 106 -7.25 -21.17 1.76
N SER A 107 -6.68 -20.37 0.86
CA SER A 107 -6.79 -18.91 0.92
C SER A 107 -8.22 -18.42 0.68
N ILE A 108 -8.97 -19.08 -0.22
CA ILE A 108 -10.39 -18.80 -0.45
C ILE A 108 -11.20 -19.14 0.81
N ILE A 109 -11.02 -20.33 1.38
CA ILE A 109 -11.74 -20.78 2.59
C ILE A 109 -11.47 -19.83 3.76
N ARG A 110 -10.20 -19.47 4.00
CA ARG A 110 -9.81 -18.51 5.04
C ARG A 110 -10.50 -17.17 4.82
N SER A 111 -10.47 -16.66 3.60
CA SER A 111 -11.05 -15.38 3.23
C SER A 111 -12.58 -15.37 3.43
N ARG A 112 -13.27 -16.46 3.05
CA ARG A 112 -14.71 -16.63 3.31
C ARG A 112 -15.03 -16.69 4.81
N GLY A 113 -14.26 -17.47 5.57
CA GLY A 113 -14.42 -17.56 7.02
C GLY A 113 -14.22 -16.21 7.73
N ALA A 114 -13.23 -15.42 7.30
CA ALA A 114 -13.01 -14.07 7.81
C ALA A 114 -14.21 -13.14 7.51
N ARG A 115 -14.73 -13.16 6.27
CA ARG A 115 -15.90 -12.36 5.90
C ARG A 115 -17.16 -12.79 6.65
N ALA A 116 -17.38 -14.09 6.84
CA ALA A 116 -18.51 -14.60 7.61
C ALA A 116 -18.45 -14.13 9.08
N ARG A 117 -17.28 -14.20 9.71
CA ARG A 117 -17.05 -13.69 11.07
C ARG A 117 -17.26 -12.18 11.18
N TYR A 118 -16.84 -11.42 10.16
CA TYR A 118 -17.06 -9.98 10.13
C TYR A 118 -18.54 -9.65 10.00
N SER A 119 -19.26 -10.35 9.12
CA SER A 119 -20.70 -10.18 8.93
C SER A 119 -21.50 -10.55 10.18
N ALA A 120 -21.09 -11.60 10.91
CA ALA A 120 -21.73 -12.00 12.17
C ALA A 120 -21.54 -10.99 13.31
N LYS A 121 -20.55 -10.10 13.21
CA LYS A 121 -20.33 -9.00 14.16
C LYS A 121 -21.01 -7.70 13.74
N ALA A 122 -21.61 -7.67 12.55
CA ALA A 122 -22.26 -6.47 12.05
C ALA A 122 -23.64 -6.35 12.69
N GLU A 123 -23.86 -5.25 13.39
CA GLU A 123 -25.15 -4.89 13.98
C GLU A 123 -25.76 -3.82 13.07
N GLY A 124 -26.94 -4.08 12.50
CA GLY A 124 -27.54 -3.17 11.50
C GLY A 124 -26.69 -2.94 10.24
N GLY A 125 -25.71 -3.81 9.95
CA GLY A 125 -24.78 -3.66 8.84
C GLY A 125 -23.48 -2.91 9.17
N VAL A 126 -23.28 -2.49 10.43
CA VAL A 126 -22.06 -1.80 10.87
C VAL A 126 -21.32 -2.66 11.89
N VAL A 127 -20.01 -2.81 11.72
CA VAL A 127 -19.15 -3.44 12.73
C VAL A 127 -18.53 -2.34 13.58
N LEU A 128 -18.97 -2.22 14.83
CA LEU A 128 -18.42 -1.25 15.78
C LEU A 128 -17.10 -1.76 16.39
N ASN A 129 -16.22 -0.83 16.76
CA ASN A 129 -15.10 -1.15 17.62
C ASN A 129 -15.65 -1.60 18.99
N PRO A 130 -15.36 -2.82 19.49
CA PRO A 130 -15.93 -3.31 20.74
C PRO A 130 -15.70 -2.39 21.93
N ARG A 131 -14.58 -1.64 21.94
CA ARG A 131 -14.23 -0.71 23.02
C ARG A 131 -15.04 0.58 22.99
N LEU A 132 -15.59 0.94 21.82
CA LEU A 132 -16.35 2.17 21.61
C LEU A 132 -17.84 1.91 21.42
N ALA A 133 -18.27 0.65 21.28
CA ALA A 133 -19.63 0.31 20.88
C ALA A 133 -20.68 0.90 21.82
N ALA A 134 -20.47 0.83 23.14
CA ALA A 134 -21.38 1.42 24.13
C ALA A 134 -21.48 2.95 23.98
N GLN A 135 -20.33 3.63 23.89
CA GLN A 135 -20.29 5.08 23.73
C GLN A 135 -20.92 5.54 22.40
N VAL A 136 -20.72 4.79 21.32
CA VAL A 136 -21.30 5.10 20.02
C VAL A 136 -22.82 4.95 20.05
N ARG A 137 -23.35 3.87 20.64
CA ARG A 137 -24.80 3.66 20.82
C ARG A 137 -25.46 4.79 21.60
N GLU A 138 -24.86 5.13 22.75
CA GLU A 138 -25.33 6.23 23.60
C GLU A 138 -25.33 7.56 22.83
N ALA A 139 -24.27 7.85 22.07
CA ALA A 139 -24.16 9.09 21.30
C ALA A 139 -25.19 9.20 20.16
N VAL A 140 -25.67 8.07 19.60
CA VAL A 140 -26.65 8.06 18.49
C VAL A 140 -28.08 7.78 18.96
N GLY A 141 -28.30 7.48 20.25
CA GLY A 141 -29.62 7.20 20.81
C GLY A 141 -30.22 5.84 20.38
N ASP A 142 -29.37 4.87 20.08
CA ASP A 142 -29.75 3.49 19.71
C ASP A 142 -29.60 2.59 20.96
N GLU A 143 -30.63 2.59 21.82
CA GLU A 143 -30.72 1.74 23.04
C GLU A 143 -31.37 0.37 22.76
#